data_AF-A0A940D983-F1
#
_entry.id   AF-A0A940D983-F1
#
_cell.length_a   1.000
_cell.length_b   1.000
_cell.length_c   1.000
_cell.angle_alpha   90.00
_cell.angle_beta   90.00
_cell.angle_gamma   90.00
#
_symmetry.space_group_name_H-M   'P 1'
#
loop_
_entity.id
_entity.type
_entity.pdbx_description
1 polymer ?
#
loop_
_entity_poly.entity_id
_entity_poly.type
_entity_poly.pdbx_seq_one_letter_code
_entity_poly.pdbx_strand_id
1 'polypeptide(L)'
;MKKVFILVTVFFLFFLYCFGAKEGFTSEEISAVYEKLQNLFRLSPSYSLVVDEKTEHSHSVDNNTGYYKIVIRKDELELSILAHEMAHIFFFELLKRNNIEPEEIPLWYHELMALWFQAQFQNTENYRILDFKTIFFPFFQYRSNYPRSNKLEPFYGSIDSFAGYLSKRYEFRDFIVETVEKYAELKDFTTAINTVLGTELDRVIIGWRIRKLIPYFSFAAVVVLFIYLALGRGDKHWRELEFDPKIPKNEE
;
A
#
# COMPACT_ATOMS: atom_id res chain seq x y z
N MET A 1 -30.58 39.53 -18.36
CA MET A 1 -30.22 39.46 -16.93
C MET A 1 -29.83 38.05 -16.47
N LYS A 2 -30.66 37.01 -16.64
CA LYS A 2 -30.33 35.63 -16.19
C LYS A 2 -28.99 35.07 -16.72
N LYS A 3 -28.64 35.31 -17.99
CA LYS A 3 -27.39 34.81 -18.60
C LYS A 3 -26.12 35.50 -18.04
N VAL A 4 -26.21 36.78 -17.68
CA VAL A 4 -25.08 37.53 -17.07
C VAL A 4 -24.86 37.07 -15.64
N PHE A 5 -25.93 36.81 -14.90
CA PHE A 5 -25.85 36.30 -13.52
C PHE A 5 -25.20 34.91 -13.44
N ILE A 6 -25.52 34.02 -14.38
CA ILE A 6 -24.90 32.68 -14.47
C ILE A 6 -23.41 32.81 -14.79
N LEU A 7 -23.02 33.67 -15.74
CA LEU A 7 -21.62 33.87 -16.12
C LEU A 7 -20.78 34.40 -14.94
N VAL A 8 -21.31 35.36 -14.18
CA VAL A 8 -20.66 35.91 -12.99
C VAL A 8 -20.54 34.86 -11.90
N THR A 9 -21.56 34.02 -11.69
CA THR A 9 -21.54 32.95 -10.68
C THR A 9 -20.50 31.88 -11.01
N VAL A 10 -20.40 31.47 -12.28
CA VAL A 10 -19.38 30.50 -12.74
C VAL A 10 -17.97 31.07 -12.60
N PHE A 11 -17.79 32.36 -12.94
CA PHE A 11 -16.49 33.02 -12.79
C PHE A 11 -16.10 33.18 -11.31
N PHE A 12 -17.05 33.46 -10.43
CA PHE A 12 -16.82 33.58 -8.98
C PHE A 12 -16.54 32.24 -8.32
N LEU A 13 -17.24 31.17 -8.73
CA LEU A 13 -16.95 29.79 -8.30
C LEU A 13 -15.59 29.30 -8.79
N PHE A 14 -15.20 29.66 -10.02
CA PHE A 14 -13.87 29.37 -10.56
C PHE A 14 -12.77 30.15 -9.82
N PHE A 15 -13.01 31.43 -9.49
CA PHE A 15 -12.09 32.23 -8.67
C PHE A 15 -11.96 31.68 -7.24
N LEU A 16 -13.06 31.27 -6.60
CA LEU A 16 -13.03 30.61 -5.29
C LEU A 16 -12.29 29.26 -5.33
N TYR A 17 -12.39 28.53 -6.44
CA TYR A 17 -11.65 27.28 -6.65
C TYR A 17 -10.15 27.52 -6.90
N CYS A 18 -9.79 28.60 -7.61
CA CYS A 18 -8.40 28.96 -7.88
C CYS A 18 -7.69 29.68 -6.72
N PHE A 19 -8.42 30.35 -5.82
CA PHE A 19 -7.87 31.05 -4.65
C PHE A 19 -7.97 30.25 -3.34
N GLY A 20 -8.45 29.01 -3.40
CA GLY A 20 -8.53 28.09 -2.25
C GLY A 20 -7.26 27.28 -1.99
N ALA A 21 -6.12 27.63 -2.59
CA ALA A 21 -4.85 26.94 -2.35
C ALA A 21 -4.32 27.31 -0.95
N LYS A 22 -4.65 26.50 0.06
CA LYS A 22 -3.87 26.47 1.31
C LYS A 22 -2.45 26.04 0.95
N GLU A 23 -1.50 26.96 1.00
CA GLU A 23 -0.08 26.73 0.64
C GLU A 23 0.71 25.85 1.65
N GLY A 24 0.04 25.23 2.62
CA GLY A 24 0.68 24.33 3.58
C GLY A 24 -0.30 23.67 4.54
N PHE A 25 0.22 22.76 5.37
CA PHE A 25 -0.54 22.12 6.43
C PHE A 25 -0.98 23.14 7.49
N THR A 26 -2.23 23.01 7.92
CA THR A 26 -2.73 23.72 9.10
C THR A 26 -2.22 23.09 10.38
N SER A 27 -2.12 23.90 11.45
CA SER A 27 -1.77 23.39 12.78
C SER A 27 -2.74 22.31 13.27
N GLU A 28 -4.01 22.39 12.89
CA GLU A 28 -5.06 21.42 13.22
C GLU A 28 -4.81 20.07 12.54
N GLU A 29 -4.48 20.07 11.24
CA GLU A 29 -4.14 18.86 10.49
C GLU A 29 -2.90 18.16 11.08
N ILE A 30 -1.85 18.93 11.37
CA ILE A 30 -0.62 18.41 11.98
C ILE A 30 -0.93 17.80 13.36
N SER A 31 -1.69 18.51 14.18
CA SER A 31 -2.05 18.06 15.53
C SER A 31 -2.91 16.80 15.49
N ALA A 32 -3.85 16.71 14.55
CA ALA A 32 -4.71 15.54 14.41
C ALA A 32 -3.92 14.27 14.06
N VAL A 33 -2.93 14.36 13.17
CA VAL A 33 -2.02 13.24 12.85
C VAL A 33 -1.23 12.84 14.11
N TYR A 34 -0.63 13.82 14.78
CA TYR A 34 0.19 13.60 15.97
C TYR A 34 -0.61 12.96 17.10
N GLU A 35 -1.79 13.49 17.44
CA GLU A 35 -2.65 12.98 18.50
C GLU A 35 -3.11 11.56 18.20
N LYS A 36 -3.39 11.23 16.93
CA LYS A 36 -3.77 9.87 16.55
C LYS A 36 -2.62 8.88 16.79
N LEU A 37 -1.39 9.23 16.41
CA LEU A 37 -0.18 8.41 16.69
C LEU A 37 0.15 8.35 18.18
N GLN A 38 0.02 9.47 18.90
CA GLN A 38 0.22 9.53 20.35
C GLN A 38 -0.76 8.63 21.09
N ASN A 39 -2.04 8.64 20.70
CA ASN A 39 -3.04 7.76 21.29
C ASN A 39 -2.77 6.29 20.95
N LEU A 40 -2.26 6.03 19.75
CA LEU A 40 -1.97 4.69 19.26
C LEU A 40 -0.75 4.09 19.98
N PHE A 41 0.39 4.77 20.01
CA PHE A 41 1.63 4.22 20.55
C PHE A 41 1.92 4.62 22.01
N ARG A 42 1.17 5.58 22.58
CA ARG A 42 1.44 6.15 23.92
C ARG A 42 2.85 6.73 24.03
N LEU A 43 3.32 7.32 22.94
CA LEU A 43 4.61 8.00 22.80
C LEU A 43 4.38 9.50 22.58
N SER A 44 5.42 10.30 22.81
CA SER A 44 5.37 11.75 22.62
C SER A 44 6.72 12.27 22.10
N PRO A 45 7.16 11.84 20.90
CA PRO A 45 8.41 12.31 20.32
C PRO A 45 8.34 13.81 20.02
N SER A 46 9.48 14.48 20.16
CA SER A 46 9.65 15.88 19.77
C SER A 46 10.18 15.97 18.36
N TYR A 47 9.63 16.85 17.52
CA TYR A 47 10.02 16.95 16.12
C TYR A 47 10.01 18.39 15.60
N SER A 48 10.74 18.60 14.51
CA SER A 48 10.60 19.75 13.60
C SER A 48 9.99 19.32 12.28
N LEU A 49 9.13 20.15 11.71
CA LEU A 49 8.59 19.97 10.36
C LEU A 49 9.13 21.08 9.46
N VAL A 50 9.73 20.69 8.34
CA VAL A 50 10.29 21.61 7.34
C VAL A 50 9.74 21.24 5.98
N VAL A 51 9.25 22.24 5.24
CA VAL A 51 8.91 22.09 3.81
C VAL A 51 10.12 22.53 2.99
N ASP A 52 10.65 21.66 2.13
CA ASP A 52 11.84 21.91 1.33
C ASP A 52 11.57 21.68 -0.17
N GLU A 53 11.94 22.65 -0.99
CA GLU A 53 11.83 22.58 -2.46
C GLU A 53 12.97 21.81 -3.10
N LYS A 54 14.12 21.69 -2.41
CA LYS A 54 15.35 21.13 -2.96
C LYS A 54 15.56 19.66 -2.60
N THR A 55 14.72 19.11 -1.75
CA THR A 55 14.81 17.70 -1.38
C THR A 55 14.29 16.81 -2.51
N GLU A 56 14.96 15.68 -2.74
CA GLU A 56 14.52 14.73 -3.77
C GLU A 56 13.16 14.11 -3.42
N HIS A 57 12.95 13.78 -2.14
CA HIS A 57 11.76 13.12 -1.61
C HIS A 57 11.48 13.53 -0.16
N SER A 58 10.21 13.48 0.26
CA SER A 58 9.85 13.59 1.67
C SER A 58 10.51 12.46 2.47
N HIS A 59 11.00 12.77 3.67
CA HIS A 59 11.69 11.81 4.52
C HIS A 59 11.77 12.28 5.97
N SER A 60 12.06 11.33 6.85
CA SER A 60 12.18 11.51 8.29
C SER A 60 13.59 11.16 8.76
N VAL A 61 14.15 11.98 9.66
CA VAL A 61 15.51 11.83 10.17
C VAL A 61 15.50 11.70 11.70
N ASP A 62 16.15 10.65 12.21
CA ASP A 62 16.57 10.56 13.60
C ASP A 62 17.92 11.27 13.78
N ASN A 63 17.97 12.24 14.68
CA ASN A 63 19.20 12.96 15.01
C ASN A 63 19.90 12.36 16.25
N ASN A 64 19.49 11.20 16.74
CA ASN A 64 19.97 10.50 17.94
C ASN A 64 19.91 11.35 19.24
N THR A 65 19.24 12.50 19.20
CA THR A 65 19.07 13.43 20.33
C THR A 65 17.68 13.31 20.98
N GLY A 66 16.78 12.51 20.40
CA GLY A 66 15.36 12.51 20.78
C GLY A 66 14.58 13.70 20.21
N TYR A 67 15.20 14.44 19.29
CA TYR A 67 14.56 15.48 18.50
C TYR A 67 14.65 15.12 17.02
N TYR A 68 13.49 14.87 16.43
CA TYR A 68 13.37 14.34 15.07
C TYR A 68 13.14 15.46 14.05
N LYS A 69 13.43 15.18 12.77
CA LYS A 69 13.13 16.11 11.68
C LYS A 69 12.30 15.42 10.60
N ILE A 70 11.17 16.02 10.27
CA ILE A 70 10.34 15.68 9.12
C ILE A 70 10.64 16.70 8.03
N VAL A 71 11.03 16.23 6.85
CA VAL A 71 11.20 17.04 5.64
C VAL A 71 10.13 16.64 4.65
N ILE A 72 9.25 17.57 4.29
CA ILE A 72 8.24 17.35 3.25
C ILE A 72 8.66 18.09 2.00
N ARG A 73 8.71 17.38 0.87
CA ARG A 73 8.94 18.00 -0.43
C ARG A 73 7.75 18.89 -0.77
N LYS A 74 8.00 20.11 -1.27
CA LYS A 74 6.91 21.07 -1.57
C LYS A 74 5.84 20.50 -2.51
N ASP A 75 6.23 19.69 -3.48
CA ASP A 75 5.30 19.06 -4.43
C ASP A 75 4.56 17.83 -3.86
N GLU A 76 4.89 17.42 -2.63
CA GLU A 76 4.30 16.30 -1.89
C GLU A 76 3.55 16.79 -0.64
N LEU A 77 3.04 18.01 -0.66
CA LEU A 77 2.22 18.60 0.41
C LEU A 77 0.84 17.96 0.51
N GLU A 78 0.81 16.67 0.80
CA GLU A 78 -0.39 15.89 1.06
C GLU A 78 -0.40 15.41 2.50
N LEU A 79 -1.59 15.42 3.12
CA LEU A 79 -1.76 14.97 4.50
C LEU A 79 -1.41 13.47 4.67
N SER A 80 -1.54 12.68 3.59
CA SER A 80 -1.03 11.29 3.50
C SER A 80 0.45 11.21 3.82
N ILE A 81 1.24 12.05 3.17
CA ILE A 81 2.70 12.03 3.25
C ILE A 81 3.12 12.51 4.62
N LEU A 82 2.49 13.56 5.16
CA LEU A 82 2.73 13.96 6.55
C LEU A 82 2.41 12.83 7.54
N ALA A 83 1.30 12.12 7.36
CA ALA A 83 0.94 10.99 8.21
C ALA A 83 1.97 9.85 8.13
N HIS A 84 2.44 9.55 6.93
CA HIS A 84 3.49 8.56 6.69
C HIS A 84 4.80 8.92 7.39
N GLU A 85 5.31 10.13 7.15
CA GLU A 85 6.56 10.59 7.75
C GLU A 85 6.47 10.71 9.28
N MET A 86 5.35 11.21 9.79
CA MET A 86 5.15 11.28 11.24
C MET A 86 5.07 9.88 11.87
N ALA A 87 4.54 8.88 11.16
CA ALA A 87 4.56 7.51 11.64
C ALA A 87 6.00 6.98 11.82
N HIS A 88 6.92 7.30 10.90
CA HIS A 88 8.34 6.97 11.07
C HIS A 88 8.92 7.57 12.35
N ILE A 89 8.59 8.82 12.69
CA ILE A 89 9.06 9.45 13.93
C ILE A 89 8.60 8.71 15.17
N PHE A 90 7.32 8.32 15.22
CA PHE A 90 6.80 7.54 16.34
C PHE A 90 7.44 6.15 16.42
N PHE A 91 7.76 5.55 15.27
CA PHE A 91 8.45 4.28 15.24
C PHE A 91 9.90 4.37 15.70
N PHE A 92 10.65 5.40 15.28
CA PHE A 92 12.01 5.64 15.79
C PHE A 92 12.00 5.82 17.31
N GLU A 93 11.04 6.56 17.87
CA GLU A 93 10.88 6.69 19.32
C GLU A 93 10.56 5.35 20.00
N LEU A 94 9.74 4.49 19.37
CA LEU A 94 9.46 3.14 19.84
C LEU A 94 10.74 2.28 19.87
N LEU A 95 11.53 2.31 18.81
CA LEU A 95 12.80 1.57 18.71
C LEU A 95 13.80 2.05 19.76
N LYS A 96 13.94 3.38 19.91
CA LYS A 96 14.81 4.00 20.90
C LYS A 96 14.46 3.59 22.33
N ARG A 97 13.17 3.54 22.69
CA ARG A 97 12.73 3.06 24.02
C ARG A 97 13.11 1.60 24.30
N ASN A 98 13.27 0.81 23.25
CA ASN A 98 13.69 -0.59 23.33
C ASN A 98 15.20 -0.77 23.10
N ASN A 99 15.97 0.33 23.04
CA ASN A 99 17.42 0.31 22.77
C ASN A 99 17.76 -0.46 21.48
N ILE A 100 17.06 -0.09 20.41
CA ILE A 100 17.22 -0.59 19.05
C ILE A 100 17.53 0.60 18.13
N GLU A 101 18.59 0.48 17.34
CA GLU A 101 18.92 1.43 16.29
C GLU A 101 18.00 1.22 15.07
N PRO A 102 17.57 2.27 14.37
CA PRO A 102 16.67 2.14 13.22
C PRO A 102 17.15 1.15 12.14
N GLU A 103 18.46 1.08 11.90
CA GLU A 103 19.08 0.21 10.88
C GLU A 103 19.05 -1.28 11.24
N GLU A 104 18.84 -1.61 12.52
CA GLU A 104 18.68 -2.99 12.98
C GLU A 104 17.37 -3.61 12.48
N ILE A 105 16.35 -2.78 12.23
CA ILE A 105 15.04 -3.20 11.71
C ILE A 105 15.03 -3.05 10.18
N PRO A 106 14.59 -4.09 9.43
CA PRO A 106 14.56 -4.03 7.98
C PRO A 106 13.72 -2.87 7.45
N LEU A 107 14.25 -2.18 6.44
CA LEU A 107 13.61 -1.06 5.76
C LEU A 107 12.16 -1.33 5.37
N TRP A 108 11.86 -2.49 4.78
CA TRP A 108 10.49 -2.82 4.40
C TRP A 108 9.50 -2.81 5.57
N TYR A 109 9.97 -3.04 6.80
CA TYR A 109 9.13 -3.07 7.99
C TYR A 109 8.84 -1.67 8.54
N HIS A 110 9.82 -0.76 8.43
CA HIS A 110 9.60 0.68 8.66
C HIS A 110 8.47 1.18 7.75
N GLU A 111 8.58 0.85 6.46
CA GLU A 111 7.60 1.20 5.43
C GLU A 111 6.24 0.54 5.65
N LEU A 112 6.23 -0.71 6.10
CA LEU A 112 5.00 -1.45 6.41
C LEU A 112 4.17 -0.72 7.49
N MET A 113 4.84 -0.28 8.55
CA MET A 113 4.19 0.45 9.64
C MET A 113 3.70 1.83 9.17
N ALA A 114 4.52 2.57 8.42
CA ALA A 114 4.18 3.91 7.96
C ALA A 114 3.03 3.90 6.94
N LEU A 115 3.07 3.00 5.95
CA LEU A 115 2.00 2.83 4.96
C LEU A 115 0.69 2.35 5.61
N TRP A 116 0.77 1.44 6.58
CA TRP A 116 -0.42 1.04 7.33
C TRP A 116 -1.08 2.22 8.02
N PHE A 117 -0.29 3.03 8.74
CA PHE A 117 -0.83 4.18 9.45
C PHE A 117 -1.39 5.22 8.47
N GLN A 118 -0.70 5.49 7.38
CA GLN A 118 -1.17 6.37 6.31
C GLN A 118 -2.56 5.92 5.81
N ALA A 119 -2.73 4.65 5.47
CA ALA A 119 -4.01 4.11 5.00
C ALA A 119 -5.11 4.20 6.07
N GLN A 120 -4.78 3.90 7.34
CA GLN A 120 -5.69 4.05 8.47
C GLN A 120 -6.06 5.51 8.75
N PHE A 121 -5.14 6.45 8.51
CA PHE A 121 -5.38 7.87 8.67
C PHE A 121 -6.35 8.40 7.61
N GLN A 122 -6.16 7.99 6.36
CA GLN A 122 -6.99 8.38 5.23
C GLN A 122 -8.34 7.63 5.17
N ASN A 123 -8.55 6.63 6.03
CA ASN A 123 -9.70 5.71 5.97
C ASN A 123 -9.84 5.05 4.58
N THR A 124 -8.73 4.77 3.91
CA THR A 124 -8.71 4.21 2.56
C THR A 124 -8.61 2.68 2.61
N GLU A 125 -9.75 2.00 2.56
CA GLU A 125 -9.78 0.57 2.22
C GLU A 125 -9.77 0.40 0.69
N ASN A 126 -8.58 0.49 0.08
CA ASN A 126 -8.49 0.33 -1.37
C ASN A 126 -8.57 -1.14 -1.78
N TYR A 127 -9.75 -1.57 -2.24
CA TYR A 127 -9.88 -2.77 -3.06
C TYR A 127 -9.22 -2.53 -4.43
N ARG A 128 -7.90 -2.70 -4.49
CA ARG A 128 -7.11 -2.58 -5.73
C ARG A 128 -6.73 -3.96 -6.25
N ILE A 129 -7.03 -4.23 -7.52
CA ILE A 129 -6.42 -5.36 -8.24
C ILE A 129 -4.96 -4.98 -8.51
N LEU A 130 -4.03 -5.69 -7.88
CA LEU A 130 -2.60 -5.46 -8.05
C LEU A 130 -2.09 -6.17 -9.30
N ASP A 131 -1.23 -5.51 -10.07
CA ASP A 131 -0.51 -6.17 -11.16
C ASP A 131 0.47 -7.25 -10.63
N PHE A 132 0.91 -8.14 -11.53
CA PHE A 132 1.82 -9.22 -11.18
C PHE A 132 3.21 -8.75 -10.71
N LYS A 133 3.72 -7.62 -11.22
CA LYS A 133 5.03 -7.10 -10.79
C LYS A 133 4.99 -6.69 -9.32
N THR A 134 3.87 -6.14 -8.88
CA THR A 134 3.59 -5.82 -7.47
C THR A 134 3.36 -7.11 -6.67
N ILE A 135 2.46 -8.01 -7.08
CA ILE A 135 2.17 -9.25 -6.31
C ILE A 135 3.44 -10.09 -6.04
N PHE A 136 4.31 -10.22 -7.04
CA PHE A 136 5.53 -11.02 -6.94
C PHE A 136 6.77 -10.21 -6.57
N PHE A 137 6.63 -8.92 -6.24
CA PHE A 137 7.78 -8.12 -5.84
C PHE A 137 8.40 -8.68 -4.54
N PRO A 138 9.73 -8.84 -4.48
CA PRO A 138 10.42 -9.37 -3.29
C PRO A 138 10.72 -8.26 -2.27
N PHE A 139 9.71 -7.52 -1.82
CA PHE A 139 9.90 -6.35 -0.93
C PHE A 139 10.62 -6.69 0.39
N PHE A 140 10.45 -7.90 0.92
CA PHE A 140 11.07 -8.35 2.17
C PHE A 140 12.60 -8.48 2.11
N GLN A 141 13.19 -8.48 0.91
CA GLN A 141 14.65 -8.55 0.73
C GLN A 141 15.34 -7.19 0.99
N TYR A 142 14.59 -6.11 1.03
CA TYR A 142 15.12 -4.75 1.22
C TYR A 142 15.31 -4.47 2.72
N ARG A 143 16.54 -4.70 3.19
CA ARG A 143 16.93 -4.48 4.61
C ARG A 143 17.39 -3.06 4.91
N SER A 144 18.20 -2.45 4.05
CA SER A 144 18.83 -1.15 4.36
C SER A 144 18.80 -0.16 3.21
N ASN A 145 18.59 -0.62 1.97
CA ASN A 145 18.62 0.21 0.79
C ASN A 145 17.25 0.18 0.12
N TYR A 146 16.79 1.32 -0.38
CA TYR A 146 15.62 1.36 -1.25
C TYR A 146 15.91 0.69 -2.61
N PRO A 147 14.86 0.17 -3.29
CA PRO A 147 14.99 -0.20 -4.69
C PRO A 147 15.34 1.01 -5.57
N ARG A 148 15.88 0.72 -6.77
CA ARG A 148 16.05 1.74 -7.83
C ARG A 148 14.70 2.39 -8.16
N SER A 149 14.72 3.63 -8.65
CA SER A 149 13.53 4.44 -8.93
C SER A 149 12.42 3.72 -9.70
N ASN A 150 12.78 2.96 -10.75
CA ASN A 150 11.84 2.18 -11.56
C ASN A 150 11.17 0.98 -10.84
N LYS A 151 11.57 0.70 -9.59
CA LYS A 151 11.06 -0.37 -8.74
C LYS A 151 10.43 0.17 -7.44
N LEU A 152 10.37 1.48 -7.24
CA LEU A 152 9.75 2.07 -6.04
C LEU A 152 8.23 1.82 -6.02
N GLU A 153 7.54 2.05 -7.14
CA GLU A 153 6.10 1.82 -7.23
C GLU A 153 5.67 0.39 -6.84
N PRO A 154 6.25 -0.70 -7.40
CA PRO A 154 5.90 -2.05 -6.96
C PRO A 154 6.38 -2.36 -5.54
N PHE A 155 7.44 -1.71 -5.03
CA PHE A 155 7.87 -1.87 -3.64
C PHE A 155 6.82 -1.34 -2.67
N TYR A 156 6.47 -0.04 -2.76
CA TYR A 156 5.45 0.58 -1.91
C TYR A 156 4.09 -0.09 -2.10
N GLY A 157 3.69 -0.37 -3.35
CA GLY A 157 2.42 -1.03 -3.64
C GLY A 157 2.30 -2.45 -3.06
N SER A 158 3.42 -3.17 -2.94
CA SER A 158 3.42 -4.50 -2.31
C SER A 158 3.29 -4.41 -0.81
N ILE A 159 4.06 -3.50 -0.19
CA ILE A 159 4.08 -3.30 1.25
C ILE A 159 2.73 -2.79 1.73
N ASP A 160 2.16 -1.77 1.08
CA ASP A 160 0.83 -1.23 1.40
C ASP A 160 -0.23 -2.33 1.36
N SER A 161 -0.24 -3.13 0.29
CA SER A 161 -1.21 -4.20 0.16
C SER A 161 -0.98 -5.37 1.11
N PHE A 162 0.25 -5.61 1.53
CA PHE A 162 0.60 -6.62 2.53
C PHE A 162 0.23 -6.14 3.94
N ALA A 163 0.48 -4.87 4.26
CA ALA A 163 0.04 -4.22 5.49
C ALA A 163 -1.49 -4.31 5.64
N GLY A 164 -2.25 -3.97 4.59
CA GLY A 164 -3.70 -4.14 4.56
C GLY A 164 -4.18 -5.60 4.66
N TYR A 165 -3.33 -6.57 4.33
CA TYR A 165 -3.64 -7.99 4.51
C TYR A 165 -3.41 -8.46 5.95
N LEU A 166 -2.35 -7.97 6.58
CA LEU A 166 -2.02 -8.25 7.98
C LEU A 166 -3.01 -7.55 8.92
N SER A 167 -3.40 -6.30 8.65
CA SER A 167 -4.34 -5.54 9.50
C SER A 167 -5.73 -6.15 9.57
N LYS A 168 -6.11 -6.98 8.59
CA LYS A 168 -7.37 -7.75 8.61
C LYS A 168 -7.29 -9.04 9.45
N ARG A 169 -6.14 -9.35 10.02
CA ARG A 169 -5.87 -10.60 10.76
C ARG A 169 -5.31 -10.37 12.16
N TYR A 170 -4.61 -9.27 12.35
CA TYR A 170 -3.96 -8.91 13.59
C TYR A 170 -4.36 -7.49 13.98
N GLU A 171 -4.43 -7.24 15.28
CA GLU A 171 -4.41 -5.88 15.81
C GLU A 171 -3.06 -5.27 15.45
N PHE A 172 -3.02 -4.51 14.36
CA PHE A 172 -1.76 -4.21 13.66
C PHE A 172 -0.80 -3.39 14.53
N ARG A 173 -1.32 -2.52 15.38
CA ARG A 173 -0.52 -1.84 16.41
C ARG A 173 0.23 -2.83 17.29
N ASP A 174 -0.48 -3.79 17.85
CA ASP A 174 0.09 -4.77 18.79
C ASP A 174 1.09 -5.65 18.05
N PHE A 175 0.80 -6.04 16.81
CA PHE A 175 1.76 -6.72 15.93
C PHE A 175 3.08 -5.93 15.76
N ILE A 176 3.03 -4.61 15.55
CA ILE A 176 4.23 -3.77 15.45
C ILE A 176 5.01 -3.76 16.78
N VAL A 177 4.32 -3.48 17.89
CA VAL A 177 4.94 -3.34 19.21
C VAL A 177 5.57 -4.67 19.65
N GLU A 178 4.82 -5.77 19.58
CA GLU A 178 5.30 -7.09 19.96
C GLU A 178 6.48 -7.55 19.11
N THR A 179 6.53 -7.21 17.82
CA THR A 179 7.67 -7.57 16.96
C THR A 179 8.94 -6.83 17.41
N VAL A 180 8.82 -5.55 17.77
CA VAL A 180 9.94 -4.76 18.30
C VAL A 180 10.41 -5.30 19.65
N GLU A 181 9.48 -5.61 20.55
CA GLU A 181 9.80 -6.19 21.87
C GLU A 181 10.49 -7.56 21.72
N LYS A 182 9.97 -8.43 20.84
CA LYS A 182 10.60 -9.72 20.53
C LYS A 182 11.97 -9.57 19.89
N TYR A 183 12.16 -8.56 19.04
CA TYR A 183 13.47 -8.26 18.49
C TYR A 183 14.46 -7.81 19.57
N ALA A 184 14.03 -6.99 20.53
CA ALA A 184 14.88 -6.56 21.64
C ALA A 184 15.41 -7.76 22.45
N GLU A 185 14.57 -8.79 22.66
CA GLU A 185 14.93 -10.03 23.35
C GLU A 185 15.85 -10.94 22.50
N LEU A 186 15.50 -11.16 21.23
CA LEU A 186 16.11 -12.22 20.41
C LEU A 186 17.30 -11.74 19.58
N LYS A 187 17.36 -10.44 19.26
CA LYS A 187 18.33 -9.83 18.32
C LYS A 187 18.39 -10.48 16.94
N ASP A 188 17.34 -11.22 16.57
CA ASP A 188 17.13 -11.76 15.23
C ASP A 188 15.72 -11.38 14.75
N PHE A 189 15.65 -10.50 13.75
CA PHE A 189 14.38 -9.96 13.27
C PHE A 189 13.47 -11.02 12.64
N THR A 190 14.05 -12.01 11.96
CA THR A 190 13.26 -13.05 11.29
C THR A 190 12.61 -13.96 12.32
N THR A 191 13.36 -14.32 13.36
CA THR A 191 12.87 -15.12 14.48
C THR A 191 11.83 -14.34 15.30
N ALA A 192 12.05 -13.05 15.54
CA ALA A 192 11.11 -12.19 16.24
C ALA A 192 9.76 -12.09 15.52
N ILE A 193 9.76 -11.75 14.23
CA ILE A 193 8.51 -11.62 13.46
C ILE A 193 7.80 -12.97 13.31
N ASN A 194 8.53 -14.07 13.10
CA ASN A 194 7.93 -15.40 13.03
C ASN A 194 7.26 -15.81 14.35
N THR A 195 7.85 -15.41 15.47
CA THR A 195 7.28 -15.67 16.81
C THR A 195 5.95 -14.95 16.98
N VAL A 196 5.88 -13.66 16.63
CA VAL A 196 4.64 -12.86 16.71
C VAL A 196 3.58 -13.36 15.73
N LEU A 197 3.99 -13.74 14.51
CA LEU A 197 3.07 -14.33 13.53
C LEU A 197 2.58 -15.74 13.90
N GLY A 198 3.27 -16.43 14.83
CA GLY A 198 3.04 -17.85 15.15
C GLY A 198 3.34 -18.81 13.98
N THR A 199 4.03 -18.33 12.94
CA THR A 199 4.36 -19.08 11.73
C THR A 199 5.47 -18.36 10.95
N GLU A 200 6.04 -19.02 9.95
CA GLU A 200 7.04 -18.43 9.07
C GLU A 200 6.46 -17.28 8.24
N LEU A 201 7.14 -16.13 8.22
CA LEU A 201 6.80 -14.96 7.42
C LEU A 201 6.55 -15.32 5.95
N ASP A 202 7.37 -16.20 5.38
CA ASP A 202 7.22 -16.68 4.00
C ASP A 202 5.86 -17.33 3.75
N ARG A 203 5.32 -18.09 4.71
CA ARG A 203 3.99 -18.70 4.60
C ARG A 203 2.89 -17.63 4.59
N VAL A 204 3.06 -16.58 5.39
CA VAL A 204 2.11 -15.45 5.45
C VAL A 204 2.14 -14.67 4.14
N ILE A 205 3.32 -14.41 3.58
CA ILE A 205 3.51 -13.77 2.27
C ILE A 205 2.88 -14.61 1.16
N ILE A 206 3.07 -15.93 1.17
CA ILE A 206 2.43 -16.84 0.19
C ILE A 206 0.91 -16.75 0.31
N GLY A 207 0.35 -16.77 1.52
CA GLY A 207 -1.08 -16.61 1.75
C GLY A 207 -1.63 -15.27 1.22
N TRP A 208 -0.87 -14.19 1.40
CA TRP A 208 -1.19 -12.89 0.79
C TRP A 208 -1.20 -12.94 -0.74
N ARG A 209 -0.15 -13.49 -1.35
CA ARG A 209 -0.03 -13.61 -2.81
C ARG A 209 -1.21 -14.40 -3.39
N ILE A 210 -1.52 -15.57 -2.81
CA ILE A 210 -2.66 -16.38 -3.24
C ILE A 210 -3.95 -15.56 -3.20
N ARG A 211 -4.19 -14.81 -2.11
CA ARG A 211 -5.39 -13.99 -1.98
C ARG A 211 -5.46 -12.88 -3.03
N LYS A 212 -4.32 -12.28 -3.41
CA LYS A 212 -4.25 -11.27 -4.48
C LYS A 212 -4.35 -11.86 -5.88
N LEU A 213 -4.09 -13.16 -6.06
CA LEU A 213 -4.27 -13.87 -7.31
C LEU A 213 -5.71 -14.32 -7.58
N ILE A 214 -6.59 -14.32 -6.56
CA ILE A 214 -8.00 -14.74 -6.70
C ILE A 214 -8.70 -14.05 -7.88
N PRO A 215 -8.64 -12.71 -8.08
CA PRO A 215 -9.30 -12.07 -9.21
C PRO A 215 -8.83 -12.60 -10.57
N TYR A 216 -7.54 -12.94 -10.69
CA TYR A 216 -6.96 -13.52 -11.90
C TYR A 216 -7.42 -14.94 -12.15
N PHE A 217 -7.46 -15.78 -11.12
CA PHE A 217 -7.99 -17.14 -11.23
C PHE A 217 -9.49 -17.14 -11.56
N SER A 218 -10.27 -16.25 -10.96
CA SER A 218 -11.68 -16.06 -11.28
C SER A 218 -11.87 -15.66 -12.74
N PHE A 219 -11.07 -14.70 -13.23
CA PHE A 219 -11.10 -14.30 -14.64
C PHE A 219 -10.74 -15.47 -15.59
N ALA A 220 -9.67 -16.20 -15.29
CA ALA A 220 -9.25 -17.35 -16.08
C ALA A 220 -10.35 -18.44 -16.13
N ALA A 221 -10.99 -18.72 -15.00
CA ALA A 221 -12.09 -19.68 -14.93
C ALA A 221 -13.28 -19.26 -15.80
N VAL A 222 -13.63 -17.98 -15.79
CA VAL A 222 -14.68 -17.41 -16.66
C VAL A 222 -14.31 -17.57 -18.14
N VAL A 223 -13.07 -17.23 -18.51
CA VAL A 223 -12.59 -17.37 -19.90
C VAL A 223 -12.63 -18.83 -20.36
N VAL A 224 -12.16 -19.78 -19.54
CA VAL A 224 -12.20 -21.21 -19.84
C VAL A 224 -13.65 -21.70 -20.01
N LEU A 225 -14.57 -21.26 -19.16
CA LEU A 225 -15.99 -21.58 -19.27
C LEU A 225 -16.57 -21.05 -20.60
N PHE A 226 -16.25 -19.82 -20.99
CA PHE A 226 -16.68 -19.25 -22.27
C PHE A 226 -16.14 -20.04 -23.46
N ILE A 227 -14.85 -20.40 -23.46
CA ILE A 227 -14.23 -21.20 -24.52
C ILE A 227 -14.91 -22.58 -24.59
N TYR A 228 -15.12 -23.23 -23.46
CA TYR A 228 -15.80 -24.52 -23.38
C TYR A 228 -17.22 -24.45 -23.97
N LEU A 229 -17.99 -23.42 -23.61
CA LEU A 229 -19.34 -23.22 -24.14
C LEU A 229 -19.35 -22.88 -25.64
N ALA A 230 -18.34 -22.15 -26.14
CA ALA A 230 -18.20 -21.82 -27.56
C ALA A 230 -17.85 -23.06 -28.39
N LEU A 231 -16.84 -23.84 -27.97
CA LEU A 231 -16.42 -25.07 -28.64
C LEU A 231 -17.50 -26.15 -28.57
N GLY A 232 -18.12 -26.34 -27.39
CA GLY A 232 -19.20 -27.31 -27.19
C GLY A 232 -20.48 -27.01 -27.99
N ARG A 233 -20.69 -25.75 -28.41
CA ARG A 233 -21.78 -25.38 -29.34
C ARG A 233 -21.43 -25.59 -30.80
N GLY A 234 -20.16 -25.40 -31.21
CA GLY A 234 -19.72 -25.71 -32.56
C GLY A 234 -19.89 -27.19 -32.90
N ASP A 235 -19.60 -28.06 -31.94
CA ASP A 235 -19.60 -29.51 -32.13
C ASP A 235 -20.98 -30.15 -32.36
N LYS A 236 -22.06 -29.50 -31.93
CA LYS A 236 -23.43 -29.97 -32.25
C LYS A 236 -23.81 -29.70 -33.71
N HIS A 237 -23.35 -28.60 -34.29
CA HIS A 237 -23.69 -28.24 -35.67
C HIS A 237 -23.00 -29.15 -36.70
N TRP A 238 -21.81 -29.68 -36.37
CA TRP A 238 -21.07 -30.59 -37.25
C TRP A 238 -21.48 -32.07 -37.12
N ARG A 239 -22.16 -32.47 -36.04
CA ARG A 239 -22.67 -33.85 -35.87
C ARG A 239 -23.97 -34.11 -36.63
N GLU A 240 -24.68 -33.08 -37.06
CA GLU A 240 -25.89 -33.20 -37.89
C GLU A 240 -25.58 -33.23 -39.40
N LEU A 241 -24.33 -33.00 -39.79
CA LEU A 241 -23.85 -33.21 -41.16
C LEU A 241 -23.50 -34.70 -41.35
N GLU A 242 -24.51 -35.56 -41.37
CA GLU A 242 -24.38 -36.88 -41.98
C GLU A 242 -24.02 -36.65 -43.47
N PHE A 243 -22.79 -36.98 -43.84
CA PHE A 243 -22.40 -37.05 -45.24
C PHE A 243 -23.14 -38.24 -45.85
N ASP A 244 -24.27 -38.01 -46.52
CA ASP A 244 -24.98 -39.02 -47.32
C ASP A 244 -24.22 -39.19 -48.65
N PRO A 245 -23.38 -40.24 -48.81
CA PRO A 245 -22.69 -40.48 -50.06
C PRO A 245 -23.69 -41.21 -50.95
N LYS A 246 -24.61 -40.46 -51.57
CA LYS A 246 -25.37 -40.98 -52.71
C LYS A 246 -24.39 -41.24 -53.83
N ILE A 247 -23.94 -42.49 -53.90
CA ILE A 247 -23.26 -43.08 -55.05
C ILE A 247 -24.15 -42.79 -56.27
N PRO A 248 -23.66 -42.09 -57.30
CA PRO A 248 -24.45 -41.91 -58.52
C PRO A 248 -24.68 -43.31 -59.11
N LYS A 249 -25.95 -43.67 -59.31
CA LYS A 249 -26.29 -44.85 -60.10
C LYS A 249 -25.75 -44.61 -61.49
N ASN A 250 -24.85 -45.48 -61.94
CA ASN A 250 -24.50 -45.58 -63.35
C ASN A 250 -25.79 -45.86 -64.12
N GLU A 251 -26.18 -44.94 -64.99
CA GLU A 251 -27.17 -45.20 -66.03
C GLU A 251 -26.48 -46.04 -67.11
N GLU A 252 -27.10 -47.19 -67.42
CA GLU A 252 -26.73 -48.08 -68.53
C GLU A 252 -26.94 -47.43 -69.90
#